data_AF-A0A6B0HDW8-F1
#
_entry.id   AF-A0A6B0HDW8-F1
#
_cell.length_a   1.000
_cell.length_b   1.000
_cell.length_c   1.000
_cell.angle_alpha   90.00
_cell.angle_beta   90.00
_cell.angle_gamma   90.00
#
_symmetry.space_group_name_H-M   'P 1'
#
loop_
_entity.id
_entity.type
_entity.pdbx_description
1 polymer ?
#
loop_
_entity_poly.entity_id
_entity_poly.type
_entity_poly.pdbx_seq_one_letter_code
_entity_poly.pdbx_strand_id
1 'polypeptide(L)'
;MSTGPIFAFDALSADRGVDLSAAETSDAYLSVEGIQTVVDDQNEPEEVVRISNNFDDDLDLDLEVTIQGEGLEEASPFDGSVSAGESTTYAVTCEPGTGGGQTDVAVTIHSATGDRITVEGVSETITVERDCPGPGGPGEGFDWIYASDVSGSVSASEERQEFRFTLSETRDPWEQIEIDLSDPRGDGVNYDGTFRNGDVQIESGSGNVWTDDNEDTITYEIAPQDDHDDEIVISVGSYSTDSLGGPYDVEFTRIETGDTGTTQFVIDGDDGDDGDGNDDVVVESGSTHNEPIETDGNVVVESDATVNNGIDAGGDVTAEDGSIVHGTLEADGIVTIGSGVPISDGIISGDDVVIGDGTEVSDNIVSGGSVTIGEGSLVNDNIDADGDVYIQDDAIVHGDVTSGGDVVIGENVTINGEITEG
;
A
#
# COMPACT_ATOMS: atom_id res chain seq x y z
N MET A 1 28.09 -1.73 1.78
CA MET A 1 29.00 -1.15 2.80
C MET A 1 29.66 0.13 2.31
N SER A 2 28.92 1.25 2.31
CA SER A 2 29.51 2.61 2.39
C SER A 2 28.45 3.64 2.81
N THR A 3 27.52 3.26 3.70
CA THR A 3 26.59 4.21 4.31
C THR A 3 27.38 5.26 5.09
N GLY A 4 27.22 6.52 4.70
CA GLY A 4 27.63 7.69 5.46
C GLY A 4 26.38 8.52 5.75
N PRO A 5 26.25 9.13 6.93
CA PRO A 5 25.06 9.90 7.27
C PRO A 5 25.00 11.18 6.44
N ILE A 6 23.80 11.49 5.94
CA ILE A 6 23.44 12.78 5.35
C ILE A 6 22.61 13.55 6.41
N PHE A 7 22.57 14.87 6.29
CA PHE A 7 21.86 15.75 7.23
C PHE A 7 21.12 16.83 6.42
N ALA A 8 19.80 16.79 6.42
CA ALA A 8 18.96 17.87 5.89
C ALA A 8 18.67 18.93 6.97
N PHE A 9 19.10 20.18 6.73
CA PHE A 9 18.70 21.37 7.46
C PHE A 9 19.02 22.65 6.65
N ASP A 10 18.05 23.54 6.45
CA ASP A 10 18.31 24.98 6.50
C ASP A 10 17.18 25.72 7.26
N ALA A 11 17.27 27.05 7.37
CA ALA A 11 16.85 27.77 8.57
C ALA A 11 15.33 27.94 8.83
N LEU A 12 14.88 27.53 10.03
CA LEU A 12 13.63 28.00 10.65
C LEU A 12 13.55 29.54 10.74
N SER A 13 12.43 30.13 10.31
CA SER A 13 12.08 31.55 10.49
C SER A 13 10.92 31.80 11.47
N ALA A 14 10.91 31.12 12.63
CA ALA A 14 9.90 31.30 13.68
C ALA A 14 10.32 32.31 14.78
N ASP A 15 9.40 33.19 15.24
CA ASP A 15 9.66 34.23 16.27
C ASP A 15 9.97 33.66 17.69
N ARG A 16 9.85 32.35 17.88
CA ARG A 16 10.24 31.65 19.12
C ARG A 16 10.89 30.32 18.78
N GLY A 17 12.19 30.22 19.04
CA GLY A 17 12.97 29.03 18.71
C GLY A 17 12.56 27.81 19.53
N VAL A 18 12.36 26.70 18.81
CA VAL A 18 12.44 25.32 19.29
C VAL A 18 13.77 24.78 18.73
N ASP A 19 14.54 24.05 19.54
CA ASP A 19 15.75 23.36 19.05
C ASP A 19 15.31 22.07 18.33
N LEU A 20 15.46 22.03 17.01
CA LEU A 20 15.27 20.79 16.24
C LEU A 20 16.50 19.90 16.43
N SER A 21 16.35 18.80 17.16
CA SER A 21 17.34 17.73 17.21
C SER A 21 17.26 16.87 15.96
N ALA A 22 18.40 16.63 15.30
CA ALA A 22 18.51 15.50 14.38
C ALA A 22 18.38 14.20 15.19
N ALA A 23 17.29 13.48 14.95
CA ALA A 23 17.10 12.11 15.39
C ALA A 23 17.36 11.15 14.21
N GLU A 24 17.27 9.83 14.44
CA GLU A 24 17.35 8.86 13.34
C GLU A 24 15.95 8.73 12.69
N THR A 25 15.89 8.36 11.41
CA THR A 25 15.01 9.02 10.42
C THR A 25 13.51 9.12 10.72
N SER A 26 12.91 8.11 11.37
CA SER A 26 11.50 8.09 11.78
C SER A 26 11.12 9.18 12.80
N ASP A 27 12.07 9.57 13.66
CA ASP A 27 11.86 10.54 14.75
C ASP A 27 11.96 12.01 14.28
N ALA A 28 12.10 12.24 12.97
CA ALA A 28 12.18 13.59 12.40
C ALA A 28 10.78 14.22 12.27
N TYR A 29 10.66 15.51 12.59
CA TYR A 29 9.41 16.27 12.42
C TYR A 29 8.89 16.29 10.98
N LEU A 30 9.78 16.16 10.00
CA LEU A 30 9.48 15.86 8.60
C LEU A 30 10.57 14.90 8.12
N SER A 31 10.21 13.67 7.76
CA SER A 31 11.15 12.67 7.22
C SER A 31 11.09 12.61 5.69
N VAL A 32 12.15 12.09 5.07
CA VAL A 32 12.17 11.67 3.66
C VAL A 32 12.99 10.38 3.62
N GLU A 33 12.32 9.25 3.38
CA GLU A 33 12.88 7.92 3.63
C GLU A 33 12.70 7.00 2.43
N GLY A 34 13.73 6.22 2.10
CA GLY A 34 13.69 5.25 1.02
C GLY A 34 13.12 3.92 1.48
N ILE A 35 12.08 3.45 0.79
CA ILE A 35 11.49 2.13 1.01
C ILE A 35 12.46 1.07 0.44
N GLN A 36 12.46 -0.14 1.00
CA GLN A 36 13.38 -1.21 0.62
C GLN A 36 12.68 -2.29 -0.20
N THR A 37 12.25 -1.89 -1.40
CA THR A 37 11.73 -2.78 -2.44
C THR A 37 12.74 -3.00 -3.58
N VAL A 38 12.43 -3.90 -4.51
CA VAL A 38 13.11 -4.10 -5.79
C VAL A 38 12.09 -3.93 -6.89
N VAL A 39 12.24 -2.88 -7.71
CA VAL A 39 11.31 -2.65 -8.83
C VAL A 39 11.72 -3.57 -9.98
N ASP A 40 10.91 -4.59 -10.30
CA ASP A 40 11.13 -5.45 -11.46
C ASP A 40 9.96 -5.51 -12.47
N ASP A 41 8.76 -5.03 -12.14
CA ASP A 41 7.64 -4.93 -13.09
C ASP A 41 7.32 -3.51 -13.64
N GLN A 42 6.81 -3.45 -14.86
CA GLN A 42 6.45 -2.21 -15.59
C GLN A 42 5.00 -1.75 -15.36
N ASN A 43 4.14 -2.63 -14.85
CA ASN A 43 2.71 -2.45 -14.69
C ASN A 43 2.33 -2.23 -13.21
N GLU A 44 3.09 -2.81 -12.26
CA GLU A 44 2.90 -2.65 -10.81
C GLU A 44 3.61 -1.38 -10.26
N PRO A 45 2.88 -0.42 -9.65
CA PRO A 45 3.48 0.79 -9.06
C PRO A 45 4.14 0.53 -7.70
N GLU A 46 5.46 0.37 -7.68
CA GLU A 46 6.24 0.10 -6.47
C GLU A 46 6.57 1.37 -5.66
N GLU A 47 6.22 1.40 -4.37
CA GLU A 47 6.55 2.52 -3.48
C GLU A 47 8.04 2.56 -3.15
N VAL A 48 8.73 3.65 -3.54
CA VAL A 48 10.20 3.76 -3.37
C VAL A 48 10.63 4.86 -2.41
N VAL A 49 9.80 5.88 -2.16
CA VAL A 49 10.11 6.95 -1.19
C VAL A 49 8.85 7.34 -0.41
N ARG A 50 9.00 7.60 0.90
CA ARG A 50 7.96 8.12 1.80
C ARG A 50 8.37 9.47 2.40
N ILE A 51 7.40 10.35 2.63
CA ILE A 51 7.54 11.63 3.34
C ILE A 51 6.51 11.64 4.48
N SER A 52 6.96 11.65 5.74
CA SER A 52 6.08 11.62 6.92
C SER A 52 6.08 12.95 7.67
N ASN A 53 4.89 13.47 8.01
CA ASN A 53 4.70 14.73 8.71
C ASN A 53 4.42 14.51 10.21
N ASN A 54 5.47 14.58 11.04
CA ASN A 54 5.37 14.46 12.49
C ASN A 54 5.16 15.84 13.21
N PHE A 55 4.59 16.85 12.54
CA PHE A 55 4.15 18.10 13.17
C PHE A 55 2.65 18.08 13.54
N ASP A 56 2.28 18.80 14.60
CA ASP A 56 0.87 19.10 14.97
C ASP A 56 0.19 20.14 14.02
N ASP A 57 0.60 20.21 12.75
CA ASP A 57 0.26 21.26 11.76
C ASP A 57 0.32 20.64 10.34
N ASP A 58 -0.68 20.87 9.51
CA ASP A 58 -0.73 20.36 8.13
C ASP A 58 0.34 21.07 7.28
N LEU A 59 0.98 20.37 6.33
CA LEU A 59 2.06 20.93 5.50
C LEU A 59 1.71 20.95 4.01
N ASP A 60 1.55 22.13 3.43
CA ASP A 60 1.63 22.35 1.97
C ASP A 60 3.09 22.09 1.52
N LEU A 61 3.30 21.22 0.51
CA LEU A 61 4.64 20.85 0.00
C LEU A 61 4.95 21.50 -1.37
N ASP A 62 6.02 22.29 -1.43
CA ASP A 62 6.69 22.74 -2.67
C ASP A 62 7.89 21.83 -2.91
N LEU A 63 7.74 20.80 -3.75
CA LEU A 63 8.76 19.75 -3.98
C LEU A 63 9.07 19.52 -5.46
N GLU A 64 10.27 18.99 -5.72
CA GLU A 64 10.77 18.54 -7.01
C GLU A 64 11.38 17.14 -6.84
N VAL A 65 10.90 16.16 -7.62
CA VAL A 65 11.49 14.80 -7.70
C VAL A 65 12.25 14.67 -9.01
N THR A 66 13.32 13.88 -9.03
CA THR A 66 14.09 13.57 -10.25
C THR A 66 14.69 12.18 -10.17
N ILE A 67 14.23 11.29 -11.06
CA ILE A 67 14.86 10.00 -11.33
C ILE A 67 16.19 10.26 -12.07
N GLN A 68 17.32 9.80 -11.51
CA GLN A 68 18.68 10.06 -12.01
C GLN A 68 19.28 8.87 -12.76
N GLY A 69 18.58 8.37 -13.79
CA GLY A 69 19.09 7.26 -14.58
C GLY A 69 18.26 6.93 -15.81
N GLU A 70 18.35 5.67 -16.18
CA GLU A 70 17.44 4.92 -17.03
C GLU A 70 16.95 3.74 -16.15
N GLY A 71 15.76 3.20 -16.40
CA GLY A 71 15.20 2.04 -15.72
C GLY A 71 14.09 2.29 -14.70
N LEU A 72 13.52 3.50 -14.59
CA LEU A 72 12.36 3.76 -13.73
C LEU A 72 11.51 4.89 -14.33
N GLU A 73 10.19 4.70 -14.42
CA GLU A 73 9.21 5.72 -14.78
C GLU A 73 8.37 6.15 -13.57
N GLU A 74 7.84 7.39 -13.59
CA GLU A 74 6.98 7.92 -12.53
C GLU A 74 5.57 7.35 -12.64
N ALA A 75 5.15 6.57 -11.65
CA ALA A 75 3.84 5.91 -11.63
C ALA A 75 2.83 6.64 -10.73
N SER A 76 3.26 7.05 -9.52
CA SER A 76 2.47 7.93 -8.64
C SER A 76 3.34 9.02 -8.00
N PRO A 77 3.05 10.31 -8.21
CA PRO A 77 3.74 11.40 -7.54
C PRO A 77 3.23 11.61 -6.10
N PHE A 78 4.07 12.16 -5.23
CA PHE A 78 3.67 12.63 -3.90
C PHE A 78 2.48 13.60 -3.94
N ASP A 79 1.68 13.58 -2.87
CA ASP A 79 0.69 14.62 -2.62
C ASP A 79 1.32 15.99 -2.43
N GLY A 80 0.63 17.03 -2.90
CA GLY A 80 1.02 18.43 -2.68
C GLY A 80 0.84 18.92 -1.23
N SER A 81 0.35 18.07 -0.32
CA SER A 81 0.13 18.38 1.08
C SER A 81 0.06 17.12 1.93
N VAL A 82 0.58 17.15 3.16
CA VAL A 82 0.50 16.05 4.14
C VAL A 82 -0.07 16.59 5.44
N SER A 83 -1.17 16.03 5.95
CA SER A 83 -1.81 16.52 7.18
C SER A 83 -0.99 16.14 8.43
N ALA A 84 -1.36 16.69 9.58
CA ALA A 84 -0.66 16.43 10.85
C ALA A 84 -0.70 14.93 11.24
N GLY A 85 0.48 14.30 11.32
CA GLY A 85 0.65 12.87 11.66
C GLY A 85 0.57 11.90 10.48
N GLU A 86 0.43 12.39 9.24
CA GLU A 86 0.21 11.55 8.05
C GLU A 86 1.50 11.35 7.24
N SER A 87 1.45 10.51 6.21
CA SER A 87 2.53 10.37 5.22
C SER A 87 2.02 10.44 3.78
N THR A 88 2.93 10.64 2.82
CA THR A 88 2.65 10.51 1.37
C THR A 88 3.85 9.86 0.70
N THR A 89 3.61 9.16 -0.41
CA THR A 89 4.58 8.25 -1.04
C THR A 89 4.78 8.56 -2.53
N TYR A 90 5.90 8.09 -3.07
CA TYR A 90 6.26 8.22 -4.48
C TYR A 90 6.51 6.82 -5.04
N ALA A 91 5.71 6.45 -6.03
CA ALA A 91 5.74 5.13 -6.65
C ALA A 91 6.26 5.20 -8.10
N VAL A 92 6.96 4.14 -8.51
CA VAL A 92 7.60 4.02 -9.83
C VAL A 92 7.34 2.64 -10.42
N THR A 93 7.38 2.55 -11.74
CA THR A 93 7.40 1.28 -12.48
C THR A 93 8.75 1.10 -13.17
N CYS A 94 9.09 -0.13 -13.54
CA CYS A 94 10.31 -0.43 -14.30
C CYS A 94 10.21 0.04 -15.77
N GLU A 95 11.24 0.71 -16.31
CA GLU A 95 11.35 0.89 -17.77
C GLU A 95 11.89 -0.42 -18.40
N PRO A 96 11.13 -1.09 -19.30
CA PRO A 96 11.55 -2.36 -19.90
C PRO A 96 12.90 -2.33 -20.61
N GLY A 97 13.58 -3.48 -20.61
CA GLY A 97 14.85 -3.72 -21.30
C GLY A 97 16.07 -3.00 -20.70
N THR A 98 15.91 -2.33 -19.55
CA THR A 98 17.00 -1.65 -18.84
C THR A 98 17.74 -2.53 -17.82
N GLY A 99 17.19 -3.71 -17.49
CA GLY A 99 17.80 -4.83 -16.76
C GLY A 99 18.22 -4.60 -15.31
N GLY A 100 18.90 -5.57 -14.71
CA GLY A 100 19.43 -5.50 -13.34
C GLY A 100 20.36 -4.31 -13.08
N GLY A 101 19.99 -3.48 -12.12
CA GLY A 101 20.69 -2.23 -11.81
C GLY A 101 20.29 -1.57 -10.48
N GLN A 102 20.69 -0.31 -10.37
CA GLN A 102 20.26 0.60 -9.30
C GLN A 102 20.05 1.98 -9.95
N THR A 103 19.00 2.69 -9.57
CA THR A 103 18.70 4.05 -10.02
C THR A 103 18.49 4.95 -8.81
N ASP A 104 19.11 6.13 -8.82
CA ASP A 104 18.98 7.11 -7.73
C ASP A 104 17.75 8.00 -7.97
N VAL A 105 16.78 8.01 -7.05
CA VAL A 105 15.65 8.95 -7.00
C VAL A 105 16.01 10.08 -6.05
N ALA A 106 16.12 11.30 -6.57
CA ALA A 106 16.40 12.48 -5.75
C ALA A 106 15.12 13.28 -5.48
N VAL A 107 14.85 13.55 -4.21
CA VAL A 107 13.69 14.31 -3.74
C VAL A 107 14.19 15.59 -3.10
N THR A 108 13.65 16.74 -3.52
CA THR A 108 14.00 18.05 -2.98
C THR A 108 12.74 18.83 -2.60
N ILE A 109 12.48 18.96 -1.31
CA ILE A 109 11.42 19.82 -0.78
C ILE A 109 12.00 21.24 -0.63
N HIS A 110 11.61 22.13 -1.54
CA HIS A 110 12.00 23.54 -1.51
C HIS A 110 11.44 24.22 -0.25
N SER A 111 10.16 24.01 0.03
CA SER A 111 9.54 24.38 1.32
C SER A 111 8.36 23.50 1.68
N ALA A 112 8.22 23.16 2.96
CA ALA A 112 7.02 22.59 3.55
C ALA A 112 6.42 23.60 4.53
N THR A 113 5.15 24.00 4.35
CA THR A 113 4.55 25.15 5.02
C THR A 113 3.24 24.81 5.70
N GLY A 114 3.15 25.02 7.01
CA GLY A 114 1.91 24.95 7.78
C GLY A 114 1.47 26.32 8.32
N ASP A 115 0.41 26.36 9.13
CA ASP A 115 -0.15 27.61 9.67
C ASP A 115 0.83 28.33 10.62
N ARG A 116 1.80 27.58 11.18
CA ARG A 116 2.79 28.08 12.16
C ARG A 116 4.23 27.65 11.91
N ILE A 117 4.48 26.74 10.98
CA ILE A 117 5.78 26.14 10.68
C ILE A 117 6.19 26.40 9.22
N THR A 118 7.50 26.47 8.98
CA THR A 118 8.05 26.40 7.62
C THR A 118 9.39 25.68 7.70
N VAL A 119 9.53 24.59 6.96
CA VAL A 119 10.80 23.89 6.72
C VAL A 119 11.26 24.27 5.32
N GLU A 120 12.52 24.66 5.13
CA GLU A 120 13.09 25.03 3.83
C GLU A 120 14.30 24.14 3.50
N GLY A 121 14.42 23.70 2.25
CA GLY A 121 15.64 23.09 1.70
C GLY A 121 15.98 21.68 2.20
N VAL A 122 14.99 20.79 2.31
CA VAL A 122 15.24 19.34 2.47
C VAL A 122 15.60 18.77 1.10
N SER A 123 16.66 17.95 1.02
CA SER A 123 17.08 17.32 -0.23
C SER A 123 17.82 16.02 0.09
N GLU A 124 17.27 14.90 -0.35
CA GLU A 124 17.81 13.56 -0.14
C GLU A 124 17.86 12.77 -1.45
N THR A 125 18.55 11.63 -1.45
CA THR A 125 18.69 10.78 -2.64
C THR A 125 18.65 9.32 -2.24
N ILE A 126 17.61 8.63 -2.71
CA ILE A 126 17.29 7.24 -2.42
C ILE A 126 17.84 6.39 -3.58
N THR A 127 18.67 5.40 -3.28
CA THR A 127 19.11 4.42 -4.28
C THR A 127 18.11 3.26 -4.30
N VAL A 128 17.34 3.15 -5.38
CA VAL A 128 16.37 2.08 -5.63
C VAL A 128 17.09 0.90 -6.31
N GLU A 129 16.84 -0.34 -5.88
CA GLU A 129 17.28 -1.54 -6.60
C GLU A 129 16.22 -1.94 -7.64
N ARG A 130 16.65 -2.42 -8.81
CA ARG A 130 15.74 -2.79 -9.90
C ARG A 130 16.28 -3.93 -10.77
N ASP A 131 15.41 -4.67 -11.43
CA ASP A 131 15.79 -5.56 -12.55
C ASP A 131 14.68 -5.55 -13.60
N CYS A 132 14.73 -4.64 -14.58
CA CYS A 132 13.69 -4.48 -15.58
C CYS A 132 13.92 -5.39 -16.82
N PRO A 133 13.25 -6.54 -16.94
CA PRO A 133 13.39 -7.48 -18.06
C PRO A 133 12.88 -6.92 -19.40
N GLY A 134 12.95 -7.75 -20.45
CA GLY A 134 12.27 -7.50 -21.72
C GLY A 134 13.02 -6.68 -22.77
N PRO A 135 12.31 -6.21 -23.80
CA PRO A 135 12.79 -5.29 -24.84
C PRO A 135 12.53 -3.83 -24.48
N GLY A 136 13.42 -2.92 -24.90
CA GLY A 136 13.34 -1.51 -24.51
C GLY A 136 12.44 -0.64 -25.40
N GLY A 137 11.32 -0.18 -24.84
CA GLY A 137 10.39 0.79 -25.42
C GLY A 137 9.44 0.22 -26.50
N PRO A 138 8.42 0.99 -26.94
CA PRO A 138 7.33 0.53 -27.81
C PRO A 138 7.74 0.24 -29.27
N GLY A 139 9.03 0.10 -29.58
CA GLY A 139 9.53 -0.29 -30.90
C GLY A 139 9.41 0.76 -32.01
N GLU A 140 9.23 0.29 -33.25
CA GLU A 140 8.97 1.16 -34.41
C GLU A 140 7.47 1.08 -34.76
N GLY A 141 6.84 2.23 -35.07
CA GLY A 141 5.45 2.30 -35.52
C GLY A 141 4.39 2.52 -34.42
N PHE A 142 4.76 2.45 -33.15
CA PHE A 142 3.88 2.67 -31.99
C PHE A 142 4.42 3.81 -31.10
N ASP A 143 3.52 4.63 -30.55
CA ASP A 143 3.89 5.67 -29.57
C ASP A 143 3.83 5.13 -28.13
N TRP A 144 3.00 4.11 -27.88
CA TRP A 144 2.87 3.38 -26.61
C TRP A 144 2.21 2.00 -26.84
N ILE A 145 2.58 1.01 -26.03
CA ILE A 145 2.06 -0.37 -26.06
C ILE A 145 2.02 -0.89 -24.62
N TYR A 146 0.96 -1.58 -24.24
CA TYR A 146 0.76 -2.19 -22.93
C TYR A 146 -0.06 -3.48 -23.04
N ALA A 147 0.29 -4.46 -22.20
CA ALA A 147 -0.51 -5.63 -21.90
C ALA A 147 -0.72 -5.65 -20.38
N SER A 148 -1.95 -5.83 -19.93
CA SER A 148 -2.19 -6.03 -18.50
C SER A 148 -1.69 -7.39 -18.07
N ASP A 149 -1.36 -7.48 -16.80
CA ASP A 149 -1.08 -8.72 -16.10
C ASP A 149 -2.39 -9.49 -15.89
N VAL A 150 -2.28 -10.69 -15.34
CA VAL A 150 -3.42 -11.60 -15.08
C VAL A 150 -3.19 -12.39 -13.79
N SER A 151 -4.21 -12.52 -12.94
CA SER A 151 -4.05 -13.21 -11.65
C SER A 151 -3.70 -14.70 -11.83
N GLY A 152 -2.88 -15.26 -10.95
CA GLY A 152 -2.29 -16.60 -11.12
C GLY A 152 -3.19 -17.84 -10.94
N SER A 153 -4.49 -17.66 -10.65
CA SER A 153 -5.44 -18.76 -10.38
C SER A 153 -6.79 -18.67 -11.13
N VAL A 154 -6.78 -18.07 -12.32
CA VAL A 154 -7.99 -17.67 -13.08
C VAL A 154 -8.58 -18.82 -13.91
N SER A 155 -9.90 -19.01 -13.83
CA SER A 155 -10.66 -19.87 -14.74
C SER A 155 -11.21 -19.10 -15.95
N ALA A 156 -11.55 -19.84 -17.01
CA ALA A 156 -12.02 -19.36 -18.32
C ALA A 156 -13.41 -18.68 -18.37
N SER A 157 -13.76 -17.90 -17.34
CA SER A 157 -14.86 -16.94 -17.33
C SER A 157 -14.77 -15.89 -16.20
N GLU A 158 -13.68 -15.86 -15.44
CA GLU A 158 -13.55 -15.01 -14.24
C GLU A 158 -12.95 -13.64 -14.55
N GLU A 159 -11.92 -13.59 -15.39
CA GLU A 159 -11.12 -12.38 -15.66
C GLU A 159 -11.12 -11.98 -17.16
N ARG A 160 -10.58 -10.79 -17.48
CA ARG A 160 -10.29 -10.35 -18.86
C ARG A 160 -9.05 -9.44 -18.94
N GLN A 161 -7.95 -9.98 -19.45
CA GLN A 161 -6.75 -9.23 -19.80
C GLN A 161 -7.01 -8.17 -20.88
N GLU A 162 -6.36 -7.01 -20.76
CA GLU A 162 -6.41 -5.92 -21.73
C GLU A 162 -5.09 -5.72 -22.48
N PHE A 163 -5.19 -5.47 -23.79
CA PHE A 163 -4.11 -5.03 -24.66
C PHE A 163 -4.40 -3.62 -25.16
N ARG A 164 -3.47 -2.70 -24.95
CA ARG A 164 -3.64 -1.26 -25.20
C ARG A 164 -2.49 -0.72 -26.04
N PHE A 165 -2.78 0.15 -27.01
CA PHE A 165 -1.72 0.75 -27.84
C PHE A 165 -2.11 2.07 -28.53
N THR A 166 -1.09 2.86 -28.88
CA THR A 166 -1.17 4.06 -29.73
C THR A 166 -0.16 3.97 -30.88
N LEU A 167 -0.43 4.61 -32.02
CA LEU A 167 0.34 4.44 -33.27
C LEU A 167 1.11 5.70 -33.66
N SER A 168 2.42 5.59 -33.90
CA SER A 168 3.35 6.75 -34.00
C SER A 168 3.31 7.54 -35.31
N GLU A 169 2.43 7.19 -36.25
CA GLU A 169 2.24 7.86 -37.54
C GLU A 169 0.76 7.77 -37.97
N THR A 170 0.43 8.24 -39.18
CA THR A 170 -0.93 8.13 -39.72
C THR A 170 -1.45 6.69 -39.74
N ARG A 171 -2.51 6.44 -38.98
CA ARG A 171 -3.39 5.26 -39.10
C ARG A 171 -3.91 5.15 -40.54
N ASP A 172 -3.55 4.10 -41.28
CA ASP A 172 -4.06 3.91 -42.65
C ASP A 172 -5.35 3.06 -42.62
N PRO A 173 -6.44 3.43 -43.33
CA PRO A 173 -7.67 2.64 -43.34
C PRO A 173 -7.46 1.20 -43.84
N TRP A 174 -7.99 0.22 -43.11
CA TRP A 174 -7.79 -1.22 -43.31
C TRP A 174 -6.36 -1.73 -43.04
N GLU A 175 -5.52 -0.94 -42.36
CA GLU A 175 -4.28 -1.43 -41.75
C GLU A 175 -4.60 -2.42 -40.62
N GLN A 176 -3.76 -3.44 -40.47
CA GLN A 176 -3.92 -4.50 -39.49
C GLN A 176 -2.77 -4.52 -38.48
N ILE A 177 -3.12 -4.63 -37.20
CA ILE A 177 -2.19 -4.86 -36.09
C ILE A 177 -2.40 -6.29 -35.62
N GLU A 178 -1.32 -7.06 -35.62
CA GLU A 178 -1.24 -8.40 -35.06
C GLU A 178 -0.65 -8.33 -33.65
N ILE A 179 -1.21 -9.10 -32.71
CA ILE A 179 -0.72 -9.25 -31.34
C ILE A 179 -0.40 -10.75 -31.13
N ASP A 180 0.87 -11.07 -30.91
CA ASP A 180 1.36 -12.44 -30.72
C ASP A 180 1.31 -12.84 -29.24
N LEU A 181 0.57 -13.91 -28.93
CA LEU A 181 0.44 -14.49 -27.59
C LEU A 181 1.06 -15.89 -27.51
N SER A 182 2.07 -16.19 -28.33
CA SER A 182 2.71 -17.51 -28.38
C SER A 182 3.76 -17.75 -27.29
N ASP A 183 4.42 -16.71 -26.77
CA ASP A 183 5.42 -16.83 -25.69
C ASP A 183 4.83 -17.33 -24.35
N PRO A 184 3.72 -16.77 -23.81
CA PRO A 184 3.09 -17.31 -22.60
C PRO A 184 2.52 -18.74 -22.76
N ARG A 185 2.37 -19.26 -23.98
CA ARG A 185 1.71 -20.54 -24.26
C ARG A 185 2.64 -21.75 -24.17
N GLY A 186 3.11 -22.00 -22.95
CA GLY A 186 3.81 -23.26 -22.62
C GLY A 186 3.86 -23.58 -21.13
N ASP A 187 4.28 -22.58 -20.34
CA ASP A 187 4.47 -22.64 -18.89
C ASP A 187 3.91 -21.32 -18.27
N GLY A 188 2.70 -20.92 -18.68
CA GLY A 188 2.05 -19.64 -18.38
C GLY A 188 0.56 -19.62 -18.78
N VAL A 189 0.09 -18.53 -19.38
CA VAL A 189 -1.35 -18.35 -19.71
C VAL A 189 -1.86 -19.30 -20.80
N ASN A 190 -3.00 -19.95 -20.52
CA ASN A 190 -3.63 -20.91 -21.42
C ASN A 190 -4.85 -20.33 -22.17
N TYR A 191 -4.62 -19.59 -23.25
CA TYR A 191 -5.65 -19.00 -24.12
C TYR A 191 -6.48 -20.01 -24.97
N ASP A 192 -6.38 -21.31 -24.73
CA ASP A 192 -7.02 -22.38 -25.53
C ASP A 192 -8.56 -22.27 -25.63
N GLY A 193 -9.18 -21.53 -24.71
CA GLY A 193 -10.60 -21.15 -24.78
C GLY A 193 -10.82 -19.86 -25.58
N THR A 194 -10.01 -18.82 -25.34
CA THR A 194 -10.03 -17.52 -26.04
C THR A 194 -10.14 -17.67 -27.54
N PHE A 195 -9.18 -18.39 -28.14
CA PHE A 195 -9.10 -18.59 -29.60
C PHE A 195 -10.33 -19.36 -30.11
N ARG A 196 -10.59 -20.55 -29.55
CA ARG A 196 -11.69 -21.44 -30.00
C ARG A 196 -13.09 -20.86 -29.85
N ASN A 197 -13.28 -19.92 -28.92
CA ASN A 197 -14.53 -19.23 -28.70
C ASN A 197 -14.64 -17.93 -29.52
N GLY A 198 -13.49 -17.35 -29.93
CA GLY A 198 -13.40 -15.97 -30.42
C GLY A 198 -13.74 -14.94 -29.33
N ASP A 199 -13.27 -15.17 -28.10
CA ASP A 199 -13.62 -14.35 -26.91
C ASP A 199 -12.74 -13.10 -26.79
N VAL A 200 -12.74 -12.30 -27.86
CA VAL A 200 -12.02 -11.03 -27.99
C VAL A 200 -13.01 -9.90 -28.27
N GLN A 201 -12.82 -8.74 -27.63
CA GLN A 201 -13.70 -7.58 -27.71
C GLN A 201 -12.89 -6.29 -27.85
N ILE A 202 -13.49 -5.24 -28.43
CA ILE A 202 -12.94 -3.89 -28.49
C ILE A 202 -13.65 -3.08 -27.42
N GLU A 203 -12.92 -2.65 -26.39
CA GLU A 203 -13.44 -1.76 -25.36
C GLU A 203 -13.31 -0.28 -25.80
N SER A 204 -12.23 0.05 -26.51
CA SER A 204 -12.01 1.35 -27.15
C SER A 204 -11.40 1.21 -28.54
N GLY A 205 -11.90 1.97 -29.50
CA GLY A 205 -11.46 1.96 -30.90
C GLY A 205 -12.61 1.88 -31.90
N SER A 206 -12.29 2.10 -33.18
CA SER A 206 -13.27 2.17 -34.28
C SER A 206 -13.33 0.90 -35.15
N GLY A 207 -12.38 -0.03 -34.97
CA GLY A 207 -12.04 -1.14 -35.87
C GLY A 207 -12.90 -2.40 -35.80
N ASN A 208 -12.34 -3.48 -36.37
CA ASN A 208 -12.79 -4.87 -36.18
C ASN A 208 -11.69 -5.66 -35.46
N VAL A 209 -12.05 -6.68 -34.67
CA VAL A 209 -11.09 -7.59 -34.02
C VAL A 209 -11.49 -9.06 -34.21
N TRP A 210 -10.50 -9.95 -34.32
CA TRP A 210 -10.69 -11.41 -34.37
C TRP A 210 -9.42 -12.16 -33.92
N THR A 211 -9.51 -13.49 -33.82
CA THR A 211 -8.41 -14.42 -33.51
C THR A 211 -8.19 -15.39 -34.68
N ASP A 212 -6.98 -15.95 -34.84
CA ASP A 212 -6.78 -17.16 -35.66
C ASP A 212 -6.26 -18.36 -34.83
N ASP A 213 -7.10 -19.40 -34.75
CA ASP A 213 -6.85 -20.70 -34.09
C ASP A 213 -5.56 -21.44 -34.50
N ASN A 214 -4.87 -21.00 -35.57
CA ASN A 214 -3.71 -21.68 -36.15
C ASN A 214 -2.39 -20.91 -35.95
N GLU A 215 -2.45 -19.62 -35.60
CA GLU A 215 -1.29 -18.71 -35.59
C GLU A 215 -1.08 -18.07 -34.20
N ASP A 216 -1.96 -18.36 -33.23
CA ASP A 216 -1.91 -17.92 -31.83
C ASP A 216 -1.92 -16.38 -31.64
N THR A 217 -2.41 -15.66 -32.65
CA THR A 217 -2.47 -14.19 -32.71
C THR A 217 -3.88 -13.60 -32.69
N ILE A 218 -4.00 -12.40 -32.13
CA ILE A 218 -5.16 -11.52 -32.26
C ILE A 218 -4.89 -10.55 -33.42
N THR A 219 -5.88 -10.26 -34.26
CA THR A 219 -5.78 -9.22 -35.30
C THR A 219 -6.81 -8.12 -35.08
N TYR A 220 -6.37 -6.87 -35.12
CA TYR A 220 -7.20 -5.66 -35.14
C TYR A 220 -7.08 -4.95 -36.49
N GLU A 221 -8.21 -4.62 -37.14
CA GLU A 221 -8.28 -3.89 -38.41
C GLU A 221 -8.80 -2.46 -38.20
N ILE A 222 -8.03 -1.45 -38.59
CA ILE A 222 -8.41 -0.02 -38.46
C ILE A 222 -9.58 0.30 -39.39
N ALA A 223 -10.68 0.82 -38.84
CA ALA A 223 -11.86 1.17 -39.64
C ALA A 223 -11.68 2.45 -40.47
N PRO A 224 -12.36 2.58 -41.64
CA PRO A 224 -12.24 3.78 -42.51
C PRO A 224 -12.93 5.06 -42.00
N GLN A 225 -13.41 5.08 -40.76
CA GLN A 225 -14.16 6.17 -40.14
C GLN A 225 -13.62 6.38 -38.72
N ASP A 226 -12.37 6.81 -38.67
CA ASP A 226 -11.67 7.02 -37.42
C ASP A 226 -11.97 8.42 -36.86
N ASP A 227 -13.07 8.49 -36.10
CA ASP A 227 -13.53 9.66 -35.33
C ASP A 227 -13.37 9.41 -33.80
N HIS A 228 -12.47 8.49 -33.40
CA HIS A 228 -12.19 8.06 -32.02
C HIS A 228 -10.78 8.47 -31.56
N ASP A 229 -10.51 8.34 -30.26
CA ASP A 229 -9.25 8.76 -29.63
C ASP A 229 -8.02 7.94 -30.09
N ASP A 230 -6.82 8.42 -29.70
CA ASP A 230 -5.53 7.88 -30.17
C ASP A 230 -5.16 6.52 -29.53
N GLU A 231 -5.82 6.11 -28.45
CA GLU A 231 -5.73 4.79 -27.82
C GLU A 231 -6.72 3.77 -28.42
N ILE A 232 -6.23 2.55 -28.66
CA ILE A 232 -7.04 1.35 -28.95
C ILE A 232 -6.92 0.40 -27.75
N VAL A 233 -8.05 -0.14 -27.28
CA VAL A 233 -8.13 -1.09 -26.16
C VAL A 233 -8.91 -2.34 -26.58
N ILE A 234 -8.28 -3.50 -26.44
CA ILE A 234 -8.80 -4.81 -26.80
C ILE A 234 -8.78 -5.69 -25.54
N SER A 235 -9.89 -6.34 -25.21
CA SER A 235 -9.93 -7.30 -24.09
C SER A 235 -10.06 -8.75 -24.59
N VAL A 236 -9.39 -9.68 -23.93
CA VAL A 236 -9.58 -11.13 -24.14
C VAL A 236 -10.16 -11.80 -22.91
N GLY A 237 -10.95 -12.87 -23.10
CA GLY A 237 -11.43 -13.73 -22.03
C GLY A 237 -11.24 -15.20 -22.37
N SER A 238 -11.83 -16.10 -21.58
CA SER A 238 -11.76 -17.56 -21.79
C SER A 238 -10.33 -18.17 -21.74
N TYR A 239 -9.34 -17.50 -21.16
CA TYR A 239 -8.03 -18.10 -20.83
C TYR A 239 -8.05 -18.74 -19.43
N SER A 240 -6.93 -19.33 -19.00
CA SER A 240 -6.76 -19.77 -17.62
C SER A 240 -5.30 -19.75 -17.19
N THR A 241 -5.04 -19.48 -15.92
CA THR A 241 -3.73 -19.61 -15.26
C THR A 241 -3.80 -20.72 -14.20
N ASP A 242 -2.66 -21.32 -13.84
CA ASP A 242 -2.58 -22.32 -12.76
C ASP A 242 -1.31 -22.22 -11.88
N SER A 243 -0.51 -21.16 -12.10
CA SER A 243 0.74 -20.87 -11.41
C SER A 243 1.20 -19.44 -11.74
N LEU A 244 2.00 -18.85 -10.85
CA LEU A 244 2.68 -17.58 -11.09
C LEU A 244 3.81 -17.75 -12.12
N GLY A 245 4.12 -16.70 -12.87
CA GLY A 245 5.21 -16.75 -13.85
C GLY A 245 5.36 -15.50 -14.70
N GLY A 246 6.38 -15.52 -15.55
CA GLY A 246 6.70 -14.41 -16.45
C GLY A 246 8.07 -13.79 -16.15
N PRO A 247 8.30 -12.55 -16.62
CA PRO A 247 7.45 -11.86 -17.59
C PRO A 247 7.37 -12.61 -18.93
N TYR A 248 6.32 -12.36 -19.69
CA TYR A 248 6.11 -12.92 -21.03
C TYR A 248 6.14 -11.80 -22.08
N ASP A 249 6.84 -12.02 -23.20
CA ASP A 249 6.91 -11.04 -24.28
C ASP A 249 5.61 -11.06 -25.12
N VAL A 250 5.04 -9.87 -25.41
CA VAL A 250 3.90 -9.70 -26.32
C VAL A 250 4.30 -8.78 -27.47
N GLU A 251 4.54 -9.35 -28.66
CA GLU A 251 4.90 -8.58 -29.86
C GLU A 251 3.65 -8.07 -30.59
N PHE A 252 3.63 -6.77 -30.88
CA PHE A 252 2.64 -6.09 -31.70
C PHE A 252 3.27 -5.77 -33.06
N THR A 253 2.67 -6.23 -34.16
CA THR A 253 3.18 -6.06 -35.53
C THR A 253 2.18 -5.30 -36.40
N ARG A 254 2.62 -4.20 -37.03
CA ARG A 254 1.85 -3.53 -38.10
C ARG A 254 2.05 -4.29 -39.41
N ILE A 255 1.07 -5.10 -39.83
CA ILE A 255 1.24 -6.11 -40.90
C ILE A 255 1.63 -5.47 -42.24
N GLU A 256 1.06 -4.31 -42.57
CA GLU A 256 1.29 -3.62 -43.85
C GLU A 256 2.67 -2.95 -43.98
N THR A 257 3.29 -2.53 -42.87
CA THR A 257 4.62 -1.90 -42.86
C THR A 257 5.73 -2.88 -42.51
N GLY A 258 5.45 -3.79 -41.56
CA GLY A 258 6.44 -4.66 -40.93
C GLY A 258 7.19 -4.00 -39.77
N ASP A 259 6.67 -2.90 -39.23
CA ASP A 259 7.19 -2.28 -38.01
C ASP A 259 6.63 -3.05 -36.79
N THR A 260 7.47 -3.32 -35.79
CA THR A 260 7.09 -4.05 -34.57
C THR A 260 7.46 -3.30 -33.30
N GLY A 261 6.67 -3.53 -32.26
CA GLY A 261 6.94 -3.15 -30.90
C GLY A 261 6.56 -4.27 -29.94
N THR A 262 7.04 -4.21 -28.70
CA THR A 262 6.87 -5.30 -27.75
C THR A 262 6.71 -4.71 -26.35
N THR A 263 5.80 -5.27 -25.59
CA THR A 263 5.60 -5.00 -24.16
C THR A 263 5.67 -6.33 -23.41
N GLN A 264 5.63 -6.30 -22.09
CA GLN A 264 5.55 -7.51 -21.26
C GLN A 264 4.25 -7.55 -20.45
N PHE A 265 4.01 -8.69 -19.81
CA PHE A 265 3.10 -8.82 -18.69
C PHE A 265 3.53 -10.03 -17.84
N VAL A 266 3.09 -10.06 -16.60
CA VAL A 266 3.36 -11.14 -15.64
C VAL A 266 2.07 -11.87 -15.24
N ILE A 267 2.23 -12.98 -14.52
CA ILE A 267 1.14 -13.75 -13.92
C ILE A 267 1.41 -13.75 -12.42
N ASP A 268 0.71 -12.89 -11.69
CA ASP A 268 1.07 -12.53 -10.32
C ASP A 268 0.20 -13.22 -9.26
N GLY A 269 0.54 -12.95 -8.00
CA GLY A 269 -0.45 -13.01 -6.94
C GLY A 269 -1.66 -12.16 -7.31
N ASP A 270 -2.80 -12.47 -6.69
CA ASP A 270 -3.87 -11.48 -6.68
C ASP A 270 -3.58 -10.56 -5.49
N ASP A 271 -2.74 -9.55 -5.71
CA ASP A 271 -2.25 -8.65 -4.67
C ASP A 271 -3.30 -7.58 -4.28
N GLY A 272 -4.57 -8.00 -4.10
CA GLY A 272 -5.57 -7.13 -3.48
C GLY A 272 -7.07 -7.47 -3.53
N ASP A 273 -7.58 -8.47 -4.28
CA ASP A 273 -9.02 -8.83 -4.28
C ASP A 273 -9.24 -10.36 -4.15
N ASP A 274 -8.67 -10.95 -3.09
CA ASP A 274 -8.72 -12.39 -2.74
C ASP A 274 -10.13 -12.82 -2.23
N GLY A 275 -11.14 -12.61 -3.09
CA GLY A 275 -12.57 -12.59 -2.78
C GLY A 275 -13.24 -13.94 -2.55
N ASP A 276 -12.82 -14.70 -1.52
CA ASP A 276 -13.75 -15.38 -0.58
C ASP A 276 -13.14 -15.72 0.81
N GLY A 277 -12.27 -14.84 1.36
CA GLY A 277 -12.56 -13.99 2.54
C GLY A 277 -12.58 -14.52 3.99
N ASN A 278 -12.50 -13.55 4.92
CA ASN A 278 -13.13 -13.47 6.26
C ASN A 278 -13.52 -12.03 6.71
N ASP A 279 -13.02 -10.94 6.10
CA ASP A 279 -13.38 -9.51 6.22
C ASP A 279 -14.19 -9.03 7.45
N ASP A 280 -13.60 -8.18 8.32
CA ASP A 280 -14.36 -7.08 8.96
C ASP A 280 -13.44 -6.01 9.63
N VAL A 281 -13.47 -4.78 9.10
CA VAL A 281 -12.89 -3.54 9.67
C VAL A 281 -13.85 -2.38 9.39
N VAL A 282 -14.19 -1.55 10.39
CA VAL A 282 -15.03 -0.35 10.20
C VAL A 282 -14.53 0.86 10.99
N VAL A 283 -14.29 1.98 10.31
CA VAL A 283 -13.91 3.28 10.90
C VAL A 283 -15.03 4.31 10.69
N GLU A 284 -15.52 4.95 11.76
CA GLU A 284 -16.59 5.95 11.68
C GLU A 284 -16.14 7.36 11.23
N SER A 285 -17.12 8.18 10.81
CA SER A 285 -16.87 9.48 10.18
C SER A 285 -16.45 10.56 11.18
N GLY A 286 -15.17 10.94 11.14
CA GLY A 286 -14.55 11.93 12.03
C GLY A 286 -13.18 11.47 12.52
N SER A 287 -12.92 10.18 12.41
CA SER A 287 -11.70 9.52 12.88
C SER A 287 -10.54 9.63 11.87
N THR A 288 -9.32 9.36 12.34
CA THR A 288 -8.05 9.63 11.64
C THR A 288 -7.14 8.40 11.67
N HIS A 289 -6.48 8.04 10.55
CA HIS A 289 -5.66 6.84 10.48
C HIS A 289 -4.52 6.86 9.45
N ASN A 290 -3.29 6.60 9.90
CA ASN A 290 -2.08 6.30 9.10
C ASN A 290 -1.13 5.45 9.97
N GLU A 291 -0.34 4.48 9.52
CA GLU A 291 -0.72 3.23 8.83
C GLU A 291 -0.19 2.06 9.71
N PRO A 292 -0.92 0.99 10.15
CA PRO A 292 -2.06 0.30 9.48
C PRO A 292 -3.24 -0.20 10.39
N ILE A 293 -4.24 -0.87 9.78
CA ILE A 293 -5.34 -1.68 10.37
C ILE A 293 -5.71 -2.83 9.40
N GLU A 294 -5.29 -4.10 9.61
CA GLU A 294 -5.30 -5.09 8.49
C GLU A 294 -6.00 -6.46 8.72
N THR A 295 -7.34 -6.41 8.69
CA THR A 295 -8.22 -7.36 7.95
C THR A 295 -8.51 -8.80 8.48
N ASP A 296 -9.48 -9.43 7.82
CA ASP A 296 -9.82 -10.86 7.81
C ASP A 296 -10.09 -11.61 9.15
N GLY A 297 -10.63 -11.04 10.22
CA GLY A 297 -10.96 -9.64 10.56
C GLY A 297 -11.92 -9.53 11.75
N ASN A 298 -11.68 -8.59 12.68
CA ASN A 298 -12.71 -7.93 13.51
C ASN A 298 -12.16 -6.60 14.05
N VAL A 299 -12.44 -5.46 13.42
CA VAL A 299 -12.11 -4.14 14.01
C VAL A 299 -13.28 -3.17 13.87
N VAL A 300 -13.62 -2.45 14.96
CA VAL A 300 -14.50 -1.27 14.88
C VAL A 300 -13.90 -0.09 15.65
N VAL A 301 -13.82 1.06 14.99
CA VAL A 301 -13.36 2.35 15.52
C VAL A 301 -14.48 3.37 15.40
N GLU A 302 -15.02 3.84 16.53
CA GLU A 302 -16.12 4.80 16.58
C GLU A 302 -15.66 6.26 16.29
N SER A 303 -16.51 7.25 16.55
CA SER A 303 -16.37 8.62 16.02
C SER A 303 -15.31 9.46 16.76
N ASP A 304 -14.73 10.45 16.04
CA ASP A 304 -13.69 11.38 16.54
C ASP A 304 -12.42 10.69 17.11
N ALA A 305 -12.14 9.43 16.76
CA ALA A 305 -11.01 8.64 17.25
C ALA A 305 -9.74 8.75 16.37
N THR A 306 -8.58 8.34 16.88
CA THR A 306 -7.30 8.39 16.16
C THR A 306 -6.55 7.07 16.27
N VAL A 307 -6.02 6.56 15.16
CA VAL A 307 -5.19 5.34 15.11
C VAL A 307 -3.93 5.65 14.32
N ASN A 308 -2.79 5.77 14.98
CA ASN A 308 -1.50 5.99 14.32
C ASN A 308 -0.59 4.76 14.48
N ASN A 309 -0.25 4.10 13.37
CA ASN A 309 0.65 2.95 13.27
C ASN A 309 0.28 1.68 14.07
N GLY A 310 -1.00 1.28 14.17
CA GLY A 310 -1.32 -0.11 14.55
C GLY A 310 -2.73 -0.45 15.05
N ILE A 311 -3.47 -1.22 14.25
CA ILE A 311 -4.43 -2.29 14.66
C ILE A 311 -4.25 -3.50 13.70
N ASP A 312 -4.73 -4.70 14.06
CA ASP A 312 -4.77 -5.94 13.24
C ASP A 312 -5.85 -6.87 13.89
N ALA A 313 -6.91 -7.37 13.24
CA ALA A 313 -7.03 -8.55 12.37
C ALA A 313 -7.58 -9.85 13.03
N GLY A 314 -8.15 -10.76 12.25
CA GLY A 314 -8.65 -12.09 12.71
C GLY A 314 -10.14 -12.14 13.08
N GLY A 315 -10.65 -11.40 14.07
CA GLY A 315 -10.05 -11.33 15.39
C GLY A 315 -10.21 -10.03 16.20
N ASP A 316 -10.82 -10.12 17.39
CA ASP A 316 -11.56 -9.04 18.06
C ASP A 316 -10.80 -7.74 18.42
N VAL A 317 -11.29 -6.61 17.90
CA VAL A 317 -11.02 -5.24 18.37
C VAL A 317 -12.30 -4.37 18.38
N THR A 318 -12.46 -3.52 19.40
CA THR A 318 -13.41 -2.40 19.40
C THR A 318 -12.88 -1.21 20.21
N ALA A 319 -12.98 0.01 19.64
CA ALA A 319 -12.54 1.26 20.25
C ALA A 319 -13.62 2.36 20.12
N GLU A 320 -14.12 2.88 21.25
CA GLU A 320 -15.24 3.82 21.34
C GLU A 320 -14.84 5.30 21.05
N ASP A 321 -15.86 6.17 20.97
CA ASP A 321 -15.79 7.62 20.73
C ASP A 321 -14.55 8.31 21.36
N GLY A 322 -13.73 8.94 20.52
CA GLY A 322 -12.60 9.77 20.92
C GLY A 322 -11.41 9.03 21.55
N SER A 323 -11.34 7.71 21.41
CA SER A 323 -10.14 6.91 21.77
C SER A 323 -8.94 7.23 20.87
N ILE A 324 -7.73 6.99 21.37
CA ILE A 324 -6.47 7.24 20.64
C ILE A 324 -5.56 6.01 20.77
N VAL A 325 -5.23 5.38 19.65
CA VAL A 325 -4.25 4.30 19.57
C VAL A 325 -3.01 4.83 18.84
N HIS A 326 -1.91 5.03 19.56
CA HIS A 326 -0.58 5.03 18.92
C HIS A 326 -0.03 3.61 19.09
N GLY A 327 0.29 2.95 17.97
CA GLY A 327 0.35 1.48 17.84
C GLY A 327 1.08 0.72 18.95
N THR A 328 0.73 -0.53 19.26
CA THR A 328 0.10 -1.55 18.38
C THR A 328 -1.23 -2.10 18.94
N LEU A 329 -2.14 -2.61 18.09
CA LEU A 329 -3.37 -3.27 18.56
C LEU A 329 -3.84 -4.51 17.71
N GLU A 330 -3.28 -5.69 17.95
CA GLU A 330 -3.38 -6.93 17.18
C GLU A 330 -4.11 -8.14 17.85
N ALA A 331 -5.34 -8.41 17.38
CA ALA A 331 -5.83 -9.72 16.91
C ALA A 331 -6.41 -10.85 17.81
N ASP A 332 -7.33 -11.58 17.14
CA ASP A 332 -7.90 -12.92 17.36
C ASP A 332 -8.17 -13.33 18.82
N GLY A 333 -8.82 -12.42 19.57
CA GLY A 333 -9.10 -12.56 21.00
C GLY A 333 -10.40 -11.94 21.47
N ILE A 334 -10.32 -11.07 22.50
CA ILE A 334 -11.37 -10.13 22.89
C ILE A 334 -10.69 -8.81 23.32
N VAL A 335 -11.07 -7.69 22.72
CA VAL A 335 -10.65 -6.34 23.14
C VAL A 335 -11.83 -5.40 23.18
N THR A 336 -11.90 -4.53 24.19
CA THR A 336 -12.83 -3.40 24.20
C THR A 336 -12.22 -2.20 24.91
N ILE A 337 -12.20 -1.05 24.24
CA ILE A 337 -11.65 0.22 24.74
C ILE A 337 -12.78 1.26 24.81
N GLY A 338 -13.11 1.68 26.03
CA GLY A 338 -14.13 2.69 26.30
C GLY A 338 -13.76 4.10 25.86
N SER A 339 -14.77 4.97 25.90
CA SER A 339 -14.70 6.33 25.34
C SER A 339 -13.55 7.18 25.90
N GLY A 340 -12.80 7.85 25.01
CA GLY A 340 -11.76 8.82 25.38
C GLY A 340 -10.47 8.25 25.98
N VAL A 341 -10.16 6.98 25.75
CA VAL A 341 -8.95 6.30 26.26
C VAL A 341 -7.76 6.48 25.30
N PRO A 342 -6.61 7.05 25.75
CA PRO A 342 -5.36 7.00 25.01
C PRO A 342 -4.52 5.76 25.35
N ILE A 343 -3.89 5.21 24.31
CA ILE A 343 -2.96 4.06 24.32
C ILE A 343 -1.68 4.47 23.60
N SER A 344 -0.53 3.99 24.07
CA SER A 344 0.75 4.07 23.38
C SER A 344 1.55 2.79 23.64
N ASP A 345 2.08 2.17 22.59
CA ASP A 345 2.98 1.00 22.64
C ASP A 345 2.38 -0.29 23.27
N GLY A 346 1.05 -0.53 23.12
CA GLY A 346 0.48 -1.90 23.03
C GLY A 346 -0.71 -2.31 23.92
N ILE A 347 -1.56 -3.22 23.39
CA ILE A 347 -2.21 -4.31 24.15
C ILE A 347 -1.43 -5.63 23.79
N ILE A 348 -1.91 -6.84 23.39
CA ILE A 348 -3.19 -7.43 22.95
C ILE A 348 -3.06 -8.97 22.81
N SER A 349 -4.16 -9.74 22.84
CA SER A 349 -4.32 -11.07 22.17
C SER A 349 -5.57 -11.86 22.64
N GLY A 350 -6.06 -12.81 21.85
CA GLY A 350 -6.41 -14.19 22.29
C GLY A 350 -7.68 -14.51 23.11
N ASP A 351 -8.11 -13.70 24.09
CA ASP A 351 -9.36 -13.85 24.87
C ASP A 351 -9.60 -12.54 25.70
N ASP A 352 -10.40 -12.54 26.78
CA ASP A 352 -10.91 -11.37 27.53
C ASP A 352 -9.93 -10.22 27.91
N VAL A 353 -10.00 -9.06 27.22
CA VAL A 353 -9.51 -7.73 27.68
C VAL A 353 -10.58 -6.62 27.55
N VAL A 354 -10.89 -5.90 28.64
CA VAL A 354 -11.88 -4.79 28.66
C VAL A 354 -11.40 -3.57 29.47
N ILE A 355 -11.53 -2.36 28.91
CA ILE A 355 -11.11 -1.07 29.49
C ILE A 355 -12.27 -0.06 29.47
N GLY A 356 -12.61 0.55 30.62
CA GLY A 356 -13.67 1.56 30.75
C GLY A 356 -13.23 3.03 30.55
N ASP A 357 -14.23 3.88 30.27
CA ASP A 357 -14.12 5.30 29.89
C ASP A 357 -13.03 6.11 30.61
N GLY A 358 -12.31 6.94 29.86
CA GLY A 358 -11.36 7.92 30.39
C GLY A 358 -10.19 7.32 31.18
N THR A 359 -9.92 6.03 31.02
CA THR A 359 -8.70 5.36 31.49
C THR A 359 -7.50 5.78 30.63
N GLU A 360 -6.31 5.87 31.21
CA GLU A 360 -5.04 6.16 30.49
C GLU A 360 -4.12 4.93 30.54
N VAL A 361 -3.63 4.47 29.39
CA VAL A 361 -2.73 3.31 29.24
C VAL A 361 -1.43 3.75 28.57
N SER A 362 -0.29 3.47 29.20
CA SER A 362 1.04 3.94 28.75
C SER A 362 2.09 2.83 28.54
N ASP A 363 1.67 1.57 28.66
CA ASP A 363 2.52 0.37 28.55
C ASP A 363 1.59 -0.87 28.37
N ASN A 364 2.19 -2.05 28.17
CA ASN A 364 1.59 -3.26 27.63
C ASN A 364 0.45 -3.87 28.49
N ILE A 365 -0.60 -4.35 27.83
CA ILE A 365 -1.69 -5.17 28.41
C ILE A 365 -1.84 -6.42 27.52
N VAL A 366 -2.25 -7.58 28.03
CA VAL A 366 -2.45 -8.82 27.23
C VAL A 366 -3.51 -9.71 27.93
N SER A 367 -4.00 -10.86 27.48
CA SER A 367 -3.98 -11.69 26.25
C SER A 367 -5.23 -12.60 26.35
N GLY A 368 -5.20 -13.87 25.91
CA GLY A 368 -5.11 -14.97 26.89
C GLY A 368 -6.39 -15.69 27.38
N GLY A 369 -7.08 -15.23 28.42
CA GLY A 369 -6.77 -14.07 29.26
C GLY A 369 -7.66 -13.88 30.47
N SER A 370 -7.62 -12.66 31.02
CA SER A 370 -8.70 -12.01 31.79
C SER A 370 -8.26 -10.65 32.30
N VAL A 371 -8.74 -9.56 31.68
CA VAL A 371 -8.53 -8.19 32.16
C VAL A 371 -9.84 -7.39 32.13
N THR A 372 -10.16 -6.70 33.23
CA THR A 372 -11.22 -5.69 33.28
C THR A 372 -10.79 -4.49 34.10
N ILE A 373 -10.87 -3.28 33.51
CA ILE A 373 -10.48 -2.01 34.14
C ILE A 373 -11.66 -1.04 34.17
N GLY A 374 -12.01 -0.54 35.37
CA GLY A 374 -13.09 0.42 35.60
C GLY A 374 -12.76 1.88 35.27
N GLU A 375 -13.79 2.71 35.19
CA GLU A 375 -13.75 4.11 34.71
C GLU A 375 -12.67 4.97 35.38
N GLY A 376 -12.00 5.83 34.60
CA GLY A 376 -11.06 6.84 35.10
C GLY A 376 -9.79 6.27 35.76
N SER A 377 -9.38 5.05 35.40
CA SER A 377 -8.18 4.41 35.93
C SER A 377 -6.89 4.90 35.23
N LEU A 378 -5.73 4.57 35.77
CA LEU A 378 -4.43 4.87 35.16
C LEU A 378 -3.50 3.65 35.22
N VAL A 379 -3.00 3.20 34.07
CA VAL A 379 -2.09 2.07 33.90
C VAL A 379 -0.81 2.55 33.22
N ASN A 380 0.32 2.51 33.94
CA ASN A 380 1.61 3.03 33.44
C ASN A 380 2.60 1.91 33.05
N ASP A 381 2.21 0.64 33.20
CA ASP A 381 3.08 -0.55 33.26
C ASP A 381 2.19 -1.85 33.27
N ASN A 382 2.80 -3.03 33.12
CA ASN A 382 2.31 -4.28 32.49
C ASN A 382 1.11 -5.04 33.15
N ILE A 383 0.25 -5.69 32.32
CA ILE A 383 -0.94 -6.52 32.71
C ILE A 383 -1.14 -7.76 31.79
N ASP A 384 -1.50 -8.97 32.30
CA ASP A 384 -1.89 -10.17 31.49
C ASP A 384 -2.62 -11.33 32.26
N ALA A 385 -3.31 -12.24 31.54
CA ALA A 385 -3.24 -13.74 31.63
C ALA A 385 -4.50 -14.55 32.00
N ASP A 386 -4.59 -15.77 31.43
CA ASP A 386 -5.65 -16.81 31.42
C ASP A 386 -6.38 -17.11 32.77
N GLY A 387 -7.14 -16.17 33.35
CA GLY A 387 -7.49 -16.19 34.78
C GLY A 387 -8.53 -15.22 35.32
N ASP A 388 -8.09 -14.24 36.13
CA ASP A 388 -8.94 -13.16 36.67
C ASP A 388 -8.12 -11.89 37.01
N VAL A 389 -8.33 -10.77 36.31
CA VAL A 389 -7.93 -9.43 36.80
C VAL A 389 -9.09 -8.45 36.73
N TYR A 390 -9.52 -7.93 37.89
CA TYR A 390 -10.61 -6.96 38.00
C TYR A 390 -10.21 -5.70 38.79
N ILE A 391 -10.21 -4.55 38.11
CA ILE A 391 -9.85 -3.24 38.65
C ILE A 391 -11.11 -2.34 38.67
N GLN A 392 -11.41 -1.73 39.82
CA GLN A 392 -12.52 -0.78 40.00
C GLN A 392 -12.09 0.69 39.85
N ASP A 393 -13.07 1.54 39.60
CA ASP A 393 -12.99 2.97 39.24
C ASP A 393 -12.01 3.83 40.10
N ASP A 394 -11.43 4.87 39.47
CA ASP A 394 -10.38 5.75 40.02
C ASP A 394 -9.10 5.01 40.50
N ALA A 395 -8.81 3.80 40.00
CA ALA A 395 -7.62 3.04 40.42
C ALA A 395 -6.35 3.47 39.67
N ILE A 396 -5.20 3.37 40.35
CA ILE A 396 -3.89 3.73 39.81
C ILE A 396 -2.94 2.54 39.90
N VAL A 397 -2.44 2.09 38.75
CA VAL A 397 -1.48 1.00 38.60
C VAL A 397 -0.18 1.58 38.03
N HIS A 398 0.89 1.52 38.83
CA HIS A 398 2.25 1.82 38.40
C HIS A 398 3.07 0.54 38.10
N GLY A 399 2.38 -0.57 37.76
CA GLY A 399 2.92 -1.91 37.48
C GLY A 399 3.54 -2.61 38.66
N ASP A 400 3.65 -3.95 38.68
CA ASP A 400 3.23 -4.96 37.69
C ASP A 400 1.92 -5.70 38.07
N VAL A 401 1.27 -6.32 37.09
CA VAL A 401 0.05 -7.16 37.21
C VAL A 401 0.17 -8.47 36.43
N THR A 402 -0.57 -9.50 36.83
CA THR A 402 -0.95 -10.68 36.03
C THR A 402 -2.08 -11.45 36.74
N SER A 403 -2.76 -12.42 36.11
CA SER A 403 -2.66 -13.86 36.45
C SER A 403 -3.86 -14.75 36.10
N GLY A 404 -3.56 -16.06 36.07
CA GLY A 404 -4.46 -17.22 35.98
C GLY A 404 -5.46 -17.45 37.12
N GLY A 405 -5.88 -16.41 37.87
CA GLY A 405 -6.83 -16.52 38.98
C GLY A 405 -7.06 -15.23 39.80
N ASP A 406 -7.99 -15.30 40.77
CA ASP A 406 -8.53 -14.21 41.63
C ASP A 406 -7.63 -12.96 41.87
N VAL A 407 -7.78 -11.89 41.07
CA VAL A 407 -7.39 -10.51 41.46
C VAL A 407 -8.58 -9.55 41.44
N VAL A 408 -8.85 -8.90 42.60
CA VAL A 408 -9.85 -7.82 42.72
C VAL A 408 -9.27 -6.60 43.43
N ILE A 409 -9.24 -5.48 42.72
CA ILE A 409 -8.73 -4.18 43.15
C ILE A 409 -9.92 -3.22 43.29
N GLY A 410 -10.01 -2.54 44.44
CA GLY A 410 -11.18 -1.73 44.80
C GLY A 410 -11.11 -0.27 44.34
N GLU A 411 -12.26 0.42 44.35
CA GLU A 411 -12.38 1.86 44.05
C GLU A 411 -11.26 2.68 44.72
N ASN A 412 -10.67 3.64 44.00
CA ASN A 412 -9.68 4.61 44.51
C ASN A 412 -8.40 3.96 45.13
N VAL A 413 -7.97 2.78 44.67
CA VAL A 413 -6.75 2.10 45.14
C VAL A 413 -5.52 2.48 44.31
N THR A 414 -4.35 2.63 44.97
CA THR A 414 -3.05 2.86 44.31
C THR A 414 -2.11 1.67 44.50
N ILE A 415 -1.63 1.09 43.41
CA ILE A 415 -0.65 0.00 43.36
C ILE A 415 0.72 0.55 42.95
N ASN A 416 1.76 0.10 43.67
CA ASN A 416 3.16 0.45 43.42
C ASN A 416 4.02 -0.83 43.17
N GLY A 417 3.35 -1.98 42.95
CA GLY A 417 3.92 -3.14 42.24
C GLY A 417 3.70 -4.54 42.79
N GLU A 418 3.85 -5.48 41.85
CA GLU A 418 3.73 -6.94 41.88
C GLU A 418 2.40 -7.50 42.44
N ILE A 419 1.42 -7.82 41.57
CA ILE A 419 0.24 -8.65 41.90
C ILE A 419 0.01 -9.76 40.86
N THR A 420 0.01 -11.02 41.33
CA THR A 420 -0.19 -12.26 40.54
C THR A 420 -0.68 -13.40 41.45
N GLU A 421 -1.80 -14.11 41.18
CA GLU A 421 -2.02 -15.50 41.64
C GLU A 421 -3.03 -16.30 40.77
N GLY A 422 -2.66 -17.54 40.42
CA GLY A 422 -3.54 -18.67 40.08
C GLY A 422 -2.93 -20.00 40.54
#